data_AF-A0A962I5I4-F1
#
_entry.id   AF-A0A962I5I4-F1
#
_cell.length_a   1.000
_cell.length_b   1.000
_cell.length_c   1.000
_cell.angle_alpha   90.00
_cell.angle_beta   90.00
_cell.angle_gamma   90.00
#
_symmetry.space_group_name_H-M   'P 1'
#
loop_
_entity.id
_entity.type
_entity.pdbx_description
1 polymer ?
#
loop_
_entity_poly.entity_id
_entity_poly.type
_entity_poly.pdbx_seq_one_letter_code
_entity_poly.pdbx_strand_id
1 'polypeptide(L)'
;RSMRIFLIVSAMAMSCAASVSARADDWAVEADWQSPAELARLAPHFQHLKVDRKHHTVALVADDAQLAMLGDMGVRYKVDVAGTANLRTFYAEAFNRDRSIPGFACYRTVEETYATMDQLAAAHPTLAQVVDIGPTWQRTQNGSTGYQMRVMRIGNTATDATIPDKPNMVVFSSIHAREYAPAELNTHFAEWLLDNYGSDPEATWLVDHENFHLIL
;
A
#
# COMPACT_ATOMS: atom_id res chain seq x y z
N ARG A 1 45.72 -38.10 -36.94
CA ARG A 1 45.38 -36.71 -37.31
C ARG A 1 43.86 -36.66 -37.47
N SER A 2 43.17 -36.00 -36.53
CA SER A 2 41.72 -35.70 -36.56
C SER A 2 40.78 -36.92 -36.38
N MET A 3 39.66 -36.89 -35.67
CA MET A 3 38.73 -35.79 -35.39
C MET A 3 37.93 -36.11 -34.09
N ARG A 4 37.91 -35.16 -33.15
CA ARG A 4 37.07 -35.18 -31.94
C ARG A 4 35.67 -34.69 -32.32
N ILE A 5 34.63 -35.47 -32.02
CA ILE A 5 33.24 -35.03 -32.16
C ILE A 5 32.85 -34.34 -30.84
N PHE A 6 32.73 -33.02 -30.88
CA PHE A 6 32.12 -32.23 -29.82
C PHE A 6 30.60 -32.23 -30.03
N LEU A 7 29.84 -32.79 -29.09
CA LEU A 7 28.41 -32.53 -28.97
C LEU A 7 28.22 -31.13 -28.37
N ILE A 8 27.68 -30.21 -29.15
CA ILE A 8 27.15 -28.93 -28.65
C ILE A 8 25.68 -29.16 -28.34
N VAL A 9 25.35 -29.34 -27.06
CA VAL A 9 23.97 -29.25 -26.58
C VAL A 9 23.69 -27.77 -26.35
N SER A 10 22.97 -27.15 -27.29
CA SER A 10 22.51 -25.77 -27.14
C SER A 10 21.33 -25.75 -26.18
N ALA A 11 21.58 -25.44 -24.91
CA ALA A 11 20.53 -25.18 -23.93
C ALA A 11 19.95 -23.78 -24.21
N MET A 12 18.83 -23.76 -24.93
CA MET A 12 18.05 -22.55 -25.19
C MET A 12 17.34 -22.16 -23.89
N ALA A 13 17.99 -21.33 -23.07
CA ALA A 13 17.38 -20.73 -21.89
C ALA A 13 16.31 -19.74 -22.36
N MET A 14 15.06 -20.19 -22.37
CA MET A 14 13.90 -19.34 -22.61
C MET A 14 13.68 -18.50 -21.35
N SER A 15 14.37 -17.36 -21.31
CA SER A 15 14.12 -16.28 -20.35
C SER A 15 12.71 -15.75 -20.59
N CYS A 16 11.72 -16.30 -19.90
CA CYS A 16 10.47 -15.59 -19.63
C CYS A 16 10.80 -14.42 -18.69
N ALA A 17 11.31 -13.33 -19.26
CA ALA A 17 11.12 -12.04 -18.65
C ALA A 17 9.61 -11.88 -18.55
N ALA A 18 9.08 -11.84 -17.32
CA ALA A 18 7.71 -11.44 -17.08
C ALA A 18 7.58 -10.06 -17.73
N SER A 19 6.97 -10.03 -18.90
CA SER A 19 6.61 -8.79 -19.56
C SER A 19 5.70 -8.08 -18.58
N VAL A 20 6.20 -6.99 -18.00
CA VAL A 20 5.33 -5.91 -17.54
C VAL A 20 4.54 -5.57 -18.80
N SER A 21 3.33 -6.13 -18.89
CA SER A 21 2.38 -5.80 -19.94
C SER A 21 2.36 -4.29 -19.98
N ALA A 22 2.76 -3.69 -21.11
CA ALA A 22 2.49 -2.29 -21.36
C ALA A 22 0.99 -2.12 -21.06
N ARG A 23 0.66 -1.44 -19.97
CA ARG A 23 -0.73 -1.27 -19.58
C ARG A 23 -1.43 -0.68 -20.80
N ALA A 24 -2.53 -1.29 -21.23
CA ALA A 24 -3.46 -0.62 -22.13
C ALA A 24 -3.72 0.78 -21.53
N ASP A 25 -3.84 1.78 -22.40
CA ASP A 25 -3.96 3.17 -21.96
C ASP A 25 -5.10 3.29 -20.93
N ASP A 26 -4.79 3.69 -19.70
CA ASP A 26 -5.82 3.94 -18.70
C ASP A 26 -6.52 5.27 -19.03
N TRP A 27 -7.85 5.22 -19.10
CA TRP A 27 -8.73 6.35 -19.40
C TRP A 27 -9.53 6.75 -18.16
N ALA A 28 -9.51 8.04 -17.81
CA ALA A 28 -10.47 8.58 -16.86
C ALA A 28 -11.82 8.76 -17.57
N VAL A 29 -12.90 8.20 -17.01
CA VAL A 29 -14.21 8.11 -17.67
C VAL A 29 -15.31 8.50 -16.69
N GLU A 30 -16.32 9.21 -17.20
CA GLU A 30 -17.61 9.40 -16.55
C GLU A 30 -18.67 8.62 -17.33
N ALA A 31 -19.31 7.64 -16.69
CA ALA A 31 -20.36 6.83 -17.27
C ALA A 31 -21.74 7.16 -16.65
N ASP A 32 -22.79 7.17 -17.47
CA ASP A 32 -24.17 7.33 -17.03
C ASP A 32 -24.68 6.04 -16.37
N TRP A 33 -25.62 6.15 -15.43
CA TRP A 33 -26.37 5.00 -14.92
C TRP A 33 -27.82 5.36 -14.59
N GLN A 34 -28.77 4.45 -14.83
CA GLN A 34 -30.20 4.72 -14.70
C GLN A 34 -30.82 4.05 -13.47
N SER A 35 -30.21 2.97 -12.98
CA SER A 35 -30.75 2.23 -11.83
C SER A 35 -29.65 1.63 -10.94
N PRO A 36 -29.96 1.32 -9.67
CA PRO A 36 -29.06 0.56 -8.81
C PRO A 36 -28.63 -0.80 -9.40
N ALA A 37 -29.50 -1.44 -10.20
CA ALA A 37 -29.19 -2.70 -10.85
C ALA A 37 -28.10 -2.55 -11.93
N GLU A 38 -28.08 -1.41 -12.62
CA GLU A 38 -27.04 -1.09 -13.61
C GLU A 38 -25.69 -0.83 -12.92
N LEU A 39 -25.68 -0.06 -11.83
CA LEU A 39 -24.49 0.12 -10.99
C LEU A 39 -23.96 -1.22 -10.46
N ALA A 40 -24.83 -2.11 -10.00
CA ALA A 40 -24.44 -3.43 -9.51
C ALA A 40 -23.83 -4.32 -10.60
N ARG A 41 -24.23 -4.14 -11.86
CA ARG A 41 -23.61 -4.82 -13.01
C ARG A 41 -22.26 -4.23 -13.38
N LEU A 42 -22.07 -2.92 -13.22
CA LEU A 42 -20.81 -2.24 -13.53
C LEU A 42 -19.73 -2.50 -12.46
N ALA A 43 -20.11 -2.47 -11.18
CA ALA A 43 -19.18 -2.49 -10.05
C ALA A 43 -18.11 -3.60 -10.07
N PRO A 44 -18.42 -4.86 -10.44
CA PRO A 44 -17.42 -5.94 -10.43
C PRO A 44 -16.29 -5.77 -11.46
N HIS A 45 -16.47 -4.91 -12.46
CA HIS A 45 -15.54 -4.75 -13.57
C HIS A 45 -14.49 -3.65 -13.35
N PHE A 46 -14.64 -2.81 -12.32
CA PHE A 46 -13.74 -1.68 -12.08
C PHE A 46 -13.21 -1.69 -10.64
N GLN A 47 -11.97 -1.24 -10.47
CA GLN A 47 -11.36 -1.17 -9.14
C GLN A 47 -11.95 -0.06 -8.26
N HIS A 48 -12.42 1.04 -8.87
CA HIS A 48 -12.99 2.21 -8.19
C HIS A 48 -14.15 2.78 -8.97
N LEU A 49 -15.25 3.04 -8.27
CA LEU A 49 -16.42 3.72 -8.81
C LEU A 49 -16.80 4.86 -7.87
N LYS A 50 -16.63 6.10 -8.32
CA LYS A 50 -17.14 7.27 -7.60
C LYS A 50 -18.53 7.60 -8.11
N VAL A 51 -19.54 7.08 -7.42
CA VAL A 51 -20.95 7.22 -7.81
C VAL A 51 -21.49 8.60 -7.41
N ASP A 52 -21.97 9.36 -8.39
CA ASP A 52 -22.80 10.54 -8.18
C ASP A 52 -24.28 10.18 -8.37
N ARG A 53 -25.01 10.13 -7.25
CA ARG A 53 -26.44 9.80 -7.24
C ARG A 53 -27.34 10.95 -7.66
N LYS A 54 -26.86 12.19 -7.60
CA LYS A 54 -27.66 13.35 -7.97
C LYS A 54 -27.67 13.52 -9.49
N HIS A 55 -26.51 13.33 -10.11
CA HIS A 55 -26.34 13.51 -11.55
C HIS A 55 -26.45 12.20 -12.34
N HIS A 56 -26.63 11.06 -11.66
CA HIS A 56 -26.76 9.75 -12.28
C HIS A 56 -25.53 9.38 -13.13
N THR A 57 -24.34 9.70 -12.60
CA THR A 57 -23.06 9.38 -13.22
C THR A 57 -22.16 8.59 -12.27
N VAL A 58 -21.14 7.93 -12.82
CA VAL A 58 -20.09 7.26 -12.09
C VAL A 58 -18.74 7.56 -12.74
N ALA A 59 -17.81 8.10 -11.96
CA ALA A 59 -16.44 8.29 -12.41
C ALA A 59 -15.61 7.03 -12.12
N LEU A 60 -14.85 6.58 -13.12
CA LEU A 60 -14.06 5.35 -13.09
C LEU A 60 -12.79 5.50 -13.94
N VAL A 61 -11.87 4.55 -13.80
CA VAL A 61 -10.72 4.37 -14.71
C VAL A 61 -10.94 3.09 -15.49
N ALA A 62 -10.82 3.15 -16.81
CA ALA A 62 -11.03 2.04 -17.72
C ALA A 62 -9.85 1.86 -18.66
N ASP A 63 -9.46 0.63 -18.96
CA ASP A 63 -8.65 0.29 -20.12
C ASP A 63 -9.51 0.15 -21.39
N ASP A 64 -8.88 -0.07 -22.54
CA ASP A 64 -9.57 -0.23 -23.83
C ASP A 64 -10.59 -1.38 -23.83
N ALA A 65 -10.30 -2.48 -23.12
CA ALA A 65 -11.20 -3.64 -23.04
C ALA A 65 -12.43 -3.31 -22.20
N GLN A 66 -12.26 -2.58 -21.10
CA GLN A 66 -13.34 -2.09 -20.26
C GLN A 66 -14.19 -1.02 -20.99
N LEU A 67 -13.58 -0.15 -21.81
CA LEU A 67 -14.33 0.79 -22.66
C LEU A 67 -15.21 0.06 -23.69
N ALA A 68 -14.68 -1.00 -24.33
CA ALA A 68 -15.46 -1.84 -25.23
C ALA A 68 -16.62 -2.54 -24.48
N MET A 69 -16.34 -3.07 -23.30
CA MET A 69 -17.36 -3.69 -22.43
C MET A 69 -18.47 -2.71 -22.04
N LEU A 70 -18.15 -1.45 -21.69
CA LEU A 70 -19.17 -0.42 -21.43
C LEU A 70 -20.07 -0.22 -22.65
N GLY A 71 -19.49 -0.19 -23.84
CA GLY A 71 -20.21 -0.12 -25.11
C GLY A 71 -21.15 -1.31 -25.32
N ASP A 72 -20.66 -2.54 -25.12
CA ASP A 72 -21.44 -3.78 -25.24
C ASP A 72 -22.59 -3.85 -24.21
N MET A 73 -22.41 -3.24 -23.04
CA MET A 73 -23.44 -3.12 -22.02
C MET A 73 -24.48 -2.04 -22.31
N GLY A 74 -24.28 -1.23 -23.36
CA GLY A 74 -25.14 -0.09 -23.71
C GLY A 74 -24.99 1.10 -22.76
N VAL A 75 -23.90 1.16 -22.00
CA VAL A 75 -23.64 2.21 -21.03
C VAL A 75 -23.03 3.41 -21.75
N ARG A 76 -23.70 4.56 -21.67
CA ARG A 76 -23.16 5.81 -22.22
C ARG A 76 -22.05 6.32 -21.33
N TYR A 77 -20.97 6.80 -21.94
CA TYR A 77 -19.86 7.38 -21.20
C TYR A 77 -19.19 8.53 -21.96
N LYS A 78 -18.40 9.30 -21.23
CA LYS A 78 -17.51 10.35 -21.75
C LYS A 78 -16.12 10.14 -21.18
N VAL A 79 -15.11 10.28 -22.04
CA VAL A 79 -13.72 10.31 -21.60
C VAL A 79 -13.40 11.70 -21.04
N ASP A 80 -12.90 11.75 -19.82
CA ASP A 80 -12.30 12.95 -19.25
C ASP A 80 -10.85 13.05 -19.74
N VAL A 81 -10.64 13.83 -20.79
CA VAL A 81 -9.32 14.01 -21.42
C VAL A 81 -8.32 14.67 -20.44
N ALA A 82 -8.79 15.61 -19.62
CA ALA A 82 -7.93 16.28 -18.66
C ALA A 82 -7.57 15.34 -17.50
N GLY A 83 -8.54 14.62 -16.95
CA GLY A 83 -8.33 13.57 -15.96
C GLY A 83 -7.39 12.47 -16.47
N THR A 84 -7.54 12.07 -17.73
CA THR A 84 -6.66 11.08 -18.39
C THR A 84 -5.23 11.59 -18.51
N ALA A 85 -5.02 12.84 -18.94
CA ALA A 85 -3.68 13.43 -19.03
C ALA A 85 -3.01 13.53 -17.65
N ASN A 86 -3.78 13.93 -16.62
CA ASN A 86 -3.29 13.98 -15.24
C ASN A 86 -2.93 12.59 -14.71
N LEU A 87 -3.76 11.58 -14.96
CA LEU A 87 -3.52 10.20 -14.59
C LEU A 87 -2.22 9.66 -15.20
N ARG A 88 -2.01 9.90 -16.49
CA ARG A 88 -0.80 9.48 -17.21
C ARG A 88 0.44 10.18 -16.70
N THR A 89 0.35 11.48 -16.43
CA THR A 89 1.45 12.25 -15.83
C THR A 89 1.81 11.69 -14.45
N PHE A 90 0.80 11.46 -13.59
CA PHE A 90 0.99 10.87 -12.28
C PHE A 90 1.68 9.50 -12.38
N TYR A 91 1.21 8.60 -13.23
CA TYR A 91 1.86 7.28 -13.38
C TYR A 91 3.28 7.35 -13.92
N ALA A 92 3.60 8.30 -14.81
CA ALA A 92 4.97 8.48 -15.28
C ALA A 92 5.92 8.91 -14.15
N GLU A 93 5.43 9.69 -13.18
CA GLU A 93 6.23 10.24 -12.09
C GLU A 93 6.24 9.34 -10.83
N ALA A 94 5.14 8.66 -10.53
CA ALA A 94 4.91 7.95 -9.27
C ALA A 94 5.72 6.66 -9.09
N PHE A 95 6.28 6.09 -10.17
CA PHE A 95 7.07 4.85 -10.09
C PHE A 95 8.59 5.07 -9.98
N ASN A 96 9.03 6.26 -9.58
CA ASN A 96 10.42 6.50 -9.21
C ASN A 96 10.68 6.04 -7.77
N ARG A 97 11.45 4.96 -7.61
CA ARG A 97 11.73 4.32 -6.30
C ARG A 97 12.59 5.14 -5.36
N ASP A 98 13.27 6.16 -5.87
CA ASP A 98 14.24 6.95 -5.10
C ASP A 98 13.62 8.25 -4.56
N ARG A 99 12.29 8.42 -4.65
CA ARG A 99 11.59 9.63 -4.21
C ARG A 99 10.30 9.30 -3.47
N SER A 100 10.00 10.10 -2.46
CA SER A 100 8.64 10.24 -1.92
C SER A 100 7.66 10.57 -3.04
N ILE A 101 6.37 10.29 -2.82
CA ILE A 101 5.32 10.55 -3.82
C ILE A 101 5.41 12.01 -4.30
N PRO A 102 5.50 12.26 -5.62
CA PRO A 102 5.55 13.62 -6.17
C PRO A 102 4.39 14.48 -5.65
N GLY A 103 4.69 15.66 -5.12
CA GLY A 103 3.70 16.56 -4.52
C GLY A 103 3.29 16.23 -3.08
N PHE A 104 3.77 15.13 -2.50
CA PHE A 104 3.46 14.71 -1.13
C PHE A 104 4.72 14.28 -0.36
N ALA A 105 5.75 15.11 -0.37
CA ALA A 105 7.04 14.83 0.27
C ALA A 105 6.98 14.69 1.81
N CYS A 106 5.85 15.00 2.43
CA CYS A 106 5.62 14.77 3.86
C CYS A 106 5.25 13.31 4.19
N TYR A 107 4.89 12.49 3.20
CA TYR A 107 4.70 11.06 3.42
C TYR A 107 6.02 10.33 3.32
N ARG A 108 6.32 9.54 4.34
CA ARG A 108 7.52 8.72 4.40
C ARG A 108 7.48 7.58 3.39
N THR A 109 8.65 7.24 2.87
CA THR A 109 8.91 5.97 2.19
C THR A 109 8.90 4.81 3.19
N VAL A 110 8.85 3.56 2.70
CA VAL A 110 8.91 2.37 3.58
C VAL A 110 10.21 2.37 4.40
N GLU A 111 11.31 2.74 3.76
CA GLU A 111 12.63 2.84 4.37
C GLU A 111 12.69 3.91 5.47
N GLU A 112 12.11 5.08 5.23
CA GLU A 112 12.02 6.15 6.23
C GLU A 112 11.12 5.75 7.41
N THR A 113 9.98 5.09 7.14
CA THR A 113 9.11 4.56 8.21
C THR A 113 9.85 3.52 9.06
N TYR A 114 10.60 2.60 8.45
CA TYR A 114 11.40 1.62 9.20
C TYR A 114 12.55 2.26 9.97
N ALA A 115 13.17 3.31 9.42
CA ALA A 115 14.17 4.08 10.14
C ALA A 115 13.56 4.77 11.37
N THR A 116 12.35 5.34 11.26
CA THR A 116 11.62 5.90 12.41
C THR A 116 11.33 4.83 13.47
N MET A 117 10.88 3.64 13.08
CA MET A 117 10.65 2.53 14.01
C MET A 117 11.92 2.17 14.79
N ASP A 118 13.05 2.01 14.08
CA ASP A 118 14.32 1.65 14.68
C ASP A 118 14.84 2.77 15.61
N GLN A 119 14.63 4.04 15.24
CA GLN A 119 14.98 5.20 16.08
C GLN A 119 14.14 5.27 17.36
N LEU A 120 12.82 5.08 17.26
CA LEU A 120 11.93 5.08 18.42
C LEU A 120 12.27 3.95 19.40
N ALA A 121 12.53 2.74 18.89
CA ALA A 121 12.95 1.63 19.73
C ALA A 121 14.31 1.87 20.41
N ALA A 122 15.25 2.53 19.72
CA ALA A 122 16.54 2.90 20.29
C ALA A 122 16.42 4.02 21.35
N ALA A 123 15.52 4.98 21.16
CA ALA A 123 15.30 6.10 22.08
C ALA A 123 14.49 5.69 23.33
N HIS A 124 13.57 4.74 23.19
CA HIS A 124 12.68 4.28 24.27
C HIS A 124 12.80 2.77 24.54
N PRO A 125 14.00 2.24 24.85
CA PRO A 125 14.25 0.79 24.88
C PRO A 125 13.49 0.01 25.95
N THR A 126 12.89 0.68 26.94
CA THR A 126 12.05 0.06 27.97
C THR A 126 10.56 0.07 27.63
N LEU A 127 10.16 0.81 26.59
CA LEU A 127 8.76 0.99 26.19
C LEU A 127 8.48 0.50 24.77
N ALA A 128 9.51 0.42 23.93
CA ALA A 128 9.38 0.19 22.50
C ALA A 128 10.27 -0.95 22.00
N GLN A 129 9.74 -1.74 21.06
CA GLN A 129 10.45 -2.82 20.37
C GLN A 129 9.98 -2.94 18.92
N VAL A 130 10.92 -3.21 18.01
CA VAL A 130 10.59 -3.64 16.64
C VAL A 130 10.62 -5.16 16.56
N VAL A 131 9.54 -5.76 16.05
CA VAL A 131 9.38 -7.22 15.89
C VAL A 131 9.24 -7.55 14.41
N ASP A 132 10.06 -8.47 13.89
CA ASP A 132 9.90 -9.05 12.55
C ASP A 132 8.73 -10.06 12.56
N ILE A 133 7.77 -9.89 11.63
CA ILE A 133 6.58 -10.74 11.50
C ILE A 133 6.54 -11.51 10.17
N GLY A 134 7.65 -11.56 9.44
CA GLY A 134 7.85 -12.36 8.24
C GLY A 134 7.97 -11.55 6.94
N PRO A 135 8.30 -12.23 5.83
CA PRO A 135 8.54 -11.58 4.55
C PRO A 135 7.25 -11.17 3.83
N THR A 136 7.30 -10.05 3.11
CA THR A 136 6.32 -9.73 2.06
C THR A 136 6.34 -10.79 0.95
N TRP A 137 5.23 -10.93 0.20
CA TRP A 137 5.16 -11.89 -0.92
C TRP A 137 6.29 -11.71 -1.93
N GLN A 138 6.60 -10.47 -2.32
CA GLN A 138 7.68 -10.21 -3.28
C GLN A 138 9.03 -10.74 -2.78
N ARG A 139 9.30 -10.62 -1.48
CA ARG A 139 10.51 -11.16 -0.85
C ARG A 139 10.53 -12.68 -0.79
N THR A 140 9.37 -13.33 -0.65
CA THR A 140 9.30 -14.80 -0.75
C THR A 140 9.57 -15.30 -2.16
N GLN A 141 9.33 -14.49 -3.20
CA GLN A 141 9.67 -14.84 -4.58
C GLN A 141 11.16 -14.61 -4.88
N ASN A 142 11.73 -13.53 -4.36
CA ASN A 142 13.16 -13.22 -4.49
C ASN A 142 13.63 -12.40 -3.27
N GLY A 143 14.53 -12.97 -2.48
CA GLY A 143 15.07 -12.36 -1.26
C GLY A 143 15.83 -11.05 -1.45
N SER A 144 16.22 -10.71 -2.69
CA SER A 144 16.83 -9.41 -3.03
C SER A 144 15.79 -8.32 -3.34
N THR A 145 14.50 -8.63 -3.24
CA THR A 145 13.39 -7.71 -3.49
C THR A 145 12.35 -7.76 -2.37
N GLY A 146 11.50 -6.75 -2.26
CA GLY A 146 10.50 -6.64 -1.20
C GLY A 146 11.10 -6.48 0.21
N TYR A 147 10.24 -6.52 1.22
CA TYR A 147 10.56 -6.15 2.60
C TYR A 147 10.30 -7.29 3.60
N GLN A 148 10.96 -7.21 4.75
CA GLN A 148 10.49 -7.88 5.97
C GLN A 148 9.41 -7.00 6.59
N MET A 149 8.25 -7.57 6.86
CA MET A 149 7.19 -6.88 7.58
C MET A 149 7.57 -6.78 9.06
N ARG A 150 7.33 -5.61 9.64
CA ARG A 150 7.72 -5.28 11.00
C ARG A 150 6.52 -4.74 11.77
N VAL A 151 6.51 -4.98 13.08
CA VAL A 151 5.57 -4.41 14.05
C VAL A 151 6.35 -3.49 14.99
N MET A 152 5.86 -2.27 15.19
CA MET A 152 6.26 -1.43 16.30
C MET A 152 5.42 -1.80 17.51
N ARG A 153 6.02 -2.46 18.49
CA ARG A 153 5.39 -2.78 19.77
C ARG A 153 5.70 -1.67 20.76
N ILE A 154 4.65 -1.08 21.36
CA ILE A 154 4.77 -0.04 22.40
C ILE A 154 3.97 -0.48 23.63
N GLY A 155 4.58 -0.41 24.81
CA GLY A 155 3.94 -0.69 26.09
C GLY A 155 4.96 -0.74 27.23
N ASN A 156 4.56 -0.33 28.43
CA ASN A 156 5.43 -0.36 29.60
C ASN A 156 5.43 -1.74 30.27
N THR A 157 6.46 -2.55 30.04
CA THR A 157 6.54 -3.89 30.65
C THR A 157 6.68 -3.87 32.18
N ALA A 158 7.08 -2.73 32.77
CA ALA A 158 7.19 -2.63 34.23
C ALA A 158 5.83 -2.70 34.95
N THR A 159 4.72 -2.39 34.26
CA THR A 159 3.37 -2.46 34.82
C THR A 159 2.68 -3.80 34.58
N ASP A 160 3.29 -4.72 33.82
CA ASP A 160 2.69 -6.03 33.47
C ASP A 160 2.33 -6.85 34.71
N ALA A 161 3.19 -6.82 35.74
CA ALA A 161 2.93 -7.55 36.99
C ALA A 161 1.74 -6.98 37.79
N THR A 162 1.38 -5.71 37.56
CA THR A 162 0.31 -5.02 38.29
C THR A 162 -1.01 -4.95 37.52
N ILE A 163 -0.98 -5.25 36.22
CA ILE A 163 -2.14 -5.24 35.32
C ILE A 163 -2.26 -6.64 34.70
N PRO A 164 -2.92 -7.59 35.40
CA PRO A 164 -3.24 -8.89 34.83
C PRO A 164 -3.99 -8.72 33.50
N ASP A 165 -3.61 -9.50 32.50
CA ASP A 165 -4.22 -9.49 31.17
C ASP A 165 -4.22 -8.13 30.47
N LYS A 166 -3.11 -7.37 30.60
CA LYS A 166 -2.94 -6.08 29.93
C LYS A 166 -3.36 -6.17 28.44
N PRO A 167 -4.39 -5.42 28.01
CA PRO A 167 -4.96 -5.54 26.68
C PRO A 167 -3.95 -5.26 25.56
N ASN A 168 -4.24 -5.83 24.38
CA ASN A 168 -3.46 -5.63 23.17
C ASN A 168 -4.32 -4.94 22.12
N MET A 169 -3.82 -3.84 21.56
CA MET A 169 -4.39 -3.16 20.41
C MET A 169 -3.50 -3.39 19.20
N VAL A 170 -4.05 -4.02 18.15
CA VAL A 170 -3.34 -4.21 16.88
C VAL A 170 -3.91 -3.23 15.86
N VAL A 171 -3.04 -2.45 15.23
CA VAL A 171 -3.42 -1.45 14.23
C VAL A 171 -2.72 -1.76 12.92
N PHE A 172 -3.50 -2.00 11.87
CA PHE A 172 -3.01 -2.14 10.51
C PHE A 172 -3.30 -0.86 9.74
N SER A 173 -2.24 -0.26 9.18
CA SER A 173 -2.37 0.85 8.24
C SER A 173 -2.10 0.39 6.81
N SER A 174 -2.70 1.09 5.85
CA SER A 174 -2.33 1.02 4.42
C SER A 174 -2.29 -0.38 3.82
N ILE A 175 -3.21 -1.26 4.23
CA ILE A 175 -3.39 -2.59 3.60
C ILE A 175 -3.60 -2.49 2.08
N HIS A 176 -4.16 -1.35 1.62
CA HIS A 176 -4.11 -0.94 0.23
C HIS A 176 -3.00 0.10 0.02
N ALA A 177 -2.03 -0.23 -0.84
CA ALA A 177 -0.82 0.58 -1.04
C ALA A 177 -1.03 2.03 -1.50
N ARG A 178 -2.19 2.36 -2.10
CA ARG A 178 -2.52 3.72 -2.58
C ARG A 178 -3.10 4.63 -1.49
N GLU A 179 -3.40 4.08 -0.31
CA GLU A 179 -3.92 4.83 0.82
C GLU A 179 -2.73 5.24 1.69
N TYR A 180 -2.11 6.38 1.37
CA TYR A 180 -0.84 6.80 2.01
C TYR A 180 -1.03 7.35 3.42
N ALA A 181 -2.10 8.11 3.65
CA ALA A 181 -2.33 8.80 4.92
C ALA A 181 -2.43 7.86 6.16
N PRO A 182 -3.05 6.67 6.09
CA PRO A 182 -3.11 5.77 7.23
C PRO A 182 -1.75 5.37 7.80
N ALA A 183 -0.75 5.05 6.97
CA ALA A 183 0.59 4.67 7.44
C ALA A 183 1.29 5.82 8.17
N GLU A 184 1.20 7.03 7.62
CA GLU A 184 1.78 8.21 8.23
C GLU A 184 1.08 8.56 9.56
N LEU A 185 -0.25 8.49 9.60
CA LEU A 185 -1.02 8.74 10.82
C LEU A 185 -0.66 7.74 11.93
N ASN A 186 -0.52 6.46 11.59
CA ASN A 186 -0.15 5.42 12.55
C ASN A 186 1.31 5.59 13.03
N THR A 187 2.20 6.05 12.14
CA THR A 187 3.59 6.38 12.50
C THR A 187 3.64 7.56 13.47
N HIS A 188 2.90 8.63 13.19
CA HIS A 188 2.77 9.77 14.10
C HIS A 188 2.10 9.42 15.43
N PHE A 189 1.17 8.46 15.43
CA PHE A 189 0.60 7.96 16.68
C PHE A 189 1.66 7.26 17.54
N ALA A 190 2.56 6.46 16.93
CA ALA A 190 3.68 5.84 17.62
C ALA A 190 4.64 6.88 18.24
N GLU A 191 4.99 7.91 17.46
CA GLU A 191 5.81 9.04 17.93
C GLU A 191 5.13 9.76 19.09
N TRP A 192 3.84 10.11 18.95
CA TRP A 192 3.10 10.82 19.98
C TRP A 192 3.03 10.04 21.30
N LEU A 193 2.77 8.72 21.26
CA LEU A 193 2.75 7.89 22.46
C LEU A 193 4.09 7.93 23.22
N LEU A 194 5.21 7.87 22.50
CA LEU A 194 6.55 7.75 23.08
C LEU A 194 7.14 9.10 23.49
N ASP A 195 7.03 10.12 22.65
CA ASP A 195 7.55 11.47 22.89
C ASP A 195 6.85 12.15 24.08
N ASN A 196 5.58 11.78 24.33
CA ASN A 196 4.78 12.38 25.39
C ASN A 196 4.68 11.49 26.65
N TYR A 197 5.26 10.29 26.66
CA TYR A 197 5.27 9.42 27.84
C TYR A 197 5.97 10.10 29.03
N GLY A 198 5.30 10.14 30.18
CA GLY A 198 5.78 10.77 31.41
C GLY A 198 5.56 12.28 31.49
N SER A 199 5.06 12.92 30.43
CA SER A 199 4.74 14.36 30.42
C SER A 199 3.27 14.64 30.11
N ASP A 200 2.66 13.86 29.22
CA ASP A 200 1.24 13.86 28.95
C ASP A 200 0.53 12.72 29.71
N PRO A 201 -0.49 13.01 30.54
CA PRO A 201 -1.19 11.99 31.31
C PRO A 201 -1.93 10.96 30.46
N GLU A 202 -2.43 11.32 29.27
CA GLU A 202 -3.16 10.41 28.39
C GLU A 202 -2.19 9.43 27.71
N ALA A 203 -1.10 9.93 27.13
CA ALA A 203 -0.05 9.08 26.56
C ALA A 203 0.54 8.14 27.62
N THR A 204 0.80 8.67 28.82
CA THR A 204 1.33 7.88 29.95
C THR A 204 0.35 6.77 30.34
N TRP A 205 -0.93 7.10 30.50
CA TRP A 205 -1.95 6.13 30.87
C TRP A 205 -2.08 5.04 29.79
N LEU A 206 -2.13 5.42 28.51
CA LEU A 206 -2.21 4.47 27.40
C LEU A 206 -1.03 3.50 27.39
N VAL A 207 0.21 4.00 27.43
CA VAL A 207 1.41 3.14 27.39
C VAL A 207 1.55 2.26 28.64
N ASP A 208 1.08 2.72 29.80
CA ASP A 208 1.11 1.93 31.03
C ASP A 208 0.05 0.83 31.06
N HIS A 209 -1.09 1.01 30.39
CA HIS A 209 -2.27 0.13 30.52
C HIS A 209 -2.60 -0.69 29.25
N GLU A 210 -1.97 -0.39 28.12
CA GLU A 210 -2.20 -1.06 26.84
C GLU A 210 -0.88 -1.52 26.21
N ASN A 211 -0.94 -2.59 25.42
CA ASN A 211 0.13 -2.98 24.49
C ASN A 211 -0.30 -2.65 23.06
N PHE A 212 0.37 -1.71 22.42
CA PHE A 212 0.15 -1.37 21.03
C PHE A 212 1.04 -2.21 20.12
N HIS A 213 0.46 -2.73 19.03
CA HIS A 213 1.14 -3.44 17.95
C HIS A 213 0.79 -2.74 16.65
N LEU A 214 1.68 -1.85 16.21
CA LEU A 214 1.44 -0.99 15.05
C LEU A 214 2.17 -1.57 13.83
N ILE A 215 1.40 -1.97 12.82
CA ILE A 215 1.92 -2.42 11.52
C ILE A 215 1.93 -1.19 10.62
N LEU A 216 3.11 -0.61 10.43
CA LEU A 216 3.35 0.64 9.70
C LEU A 216 3.70 0.40 8.23
#